data_AF-A0A5C5QCG5-F1
#
_entry.id   AF-A0A5C5QCG5-F1
#
_cell.length_a   1.000
_cell.length_b   1.000
_cell.length_c   1.000
_cell.angle_alpha   90.00
_cell.angle_beta   90.00
_cell.angle_gamma   90.00
#
_symmetry.space_group_name_H-M   'P 1'
#
loop_
_entity.id
_entity.type
_entity.pdbx_description
1 polymer ?
#
loop_
_entity_poly.entity_id
_entity_poly.type
_entity_poly.pdbx_seq_one_letter_code
_entity_poly.pdbx_strand_id
1 'polypeptide(L)'
;MTSRPSNPLPLTGHPRFRWFALIPVVPAVAWILLQSTSPANLAVCAGLVLVGLGACAWSAGSQRDAVQRAAARALADQSDADVAQHRMAARAQLDEVLLGAMPIWAKQVESSRQQTEEAIVSLANRFTGISARLQETVQASQHAAGELDGQAADGALKVLARSDSELSQVIDSLKATQTSRDQTLVQVRSLTAYTGELRTMAADVAAIAAQTNLLALNAAIEAARAGEAGRGFAVVADAVRSLSSKSSETGQQMSAKVDIINNAITQLVQAASSSADQDSNSVAASENSIQTVLERFQNITGRLAESADLLKQESYGIRDEMTEVLVNLQFQDRVSQILSHVRDNMHALHDHLLQARQAPDQAVTVDARQWLAQMEATYATEEQRRTHHGEAAVQQNSQDITFF
;
A
#
# COMPACT_ATOMS: atom_id res chain seq x y z
N MET A 1 50.71 -19.97 35.47
CA MET A 1 50.73 -21.40 35.85
C MET A 1 52.00 -22.02 35.27
N THR A 2 53.19 -21.71 35.78
CA THR A 2 53.86 -22.47 36.86
C THR A 2 53.65 -23.98 36.72
N SER A 3 54.48 -24.58 35.87
CA SER A 3 54.69 -26.02 35.74
C SER A 3 55.12 -26.61 37.10
N ARG A 4 54.22 -27.36 37.75
CA ARG A 4 54.60 -28.26 38.84
C ARG A 4 55.25 -29.50 38.23
N PRO A 5 56.50 -29.86 38.60
CA PRO A 5 57.04 -31.15 38.24
C PRO A 5 56.33 -32.22 39.07
N SER A 6 55.75 -33.20 38.38
CA SER A 6 55.28 -34.46 38.95
C SER A 6 56.45 -35.17 39.61
N ASN A 7 56.41 -35.25 40.94
CA ASN A 7 57.34 -35.99 41.76
C ASN A 7 57.21 -37.49 41.41
N PRO A 8 58.24 -38.18 40.89
CA PRO A 8 58.16 -39.62 40.74
C PRO A 8 58.22 -40.25 42.13
N LEU A 9 57.15 -40.95 42.52
CA LEU A 9 57.17 -41.86 43.66
C LEU A 9 58.39 -42.81 43.52
N PRO A 10 59.13 -43.07 44.60
CA PRO A 10 60.28 -43.94 44.53
C PRO A 10 59.81 -45.36 44.25
N LEU A 11 60.15 -45.88 43.06
CA LEU A 11 60.16 -47.32 42.80
C LEU A 11 61.32 -47.96 43.58
N THR A 12 61.28 -47.89 44.92
CA THR A 12 62.18 -48.60 45.82
C THR A 12 61.67 -50.01 46.02
N GLY A 13 61.80 -50.81 44.97
CA GLY A 13 61.47 -52.22 44.97
C GLY A 13 62.35 -52.95 44.00
N HIS A 14 63.68 -52.90 44.17
CA HIS A 14 64.57 -53.81 43.47
C HIS A 14 64.03 -55.23 43.66
N PRO A 15 63.79 -56.02 42.58
CA PRO A 15 63.44 -57.41 42.72
C PRO A 15 64.64 -58.08 43.38
N ARG A 16 64.58 -58.27 44.71
CA ARG A 16 65.54 -59.09 45.44
C ARG A 16 65.40 -60.49 44.86
N PHE A 17 66.29 -60.82 43.95
CA PHE A 17 66.40 -62.12 43.33
C PHE A 17 66.58 -63.11 44.49
N ARG A 18 65.52 -63.86 44.82
CA ARG A 18 65.48 -64.76 45.97
C ARG A 18 66.31 -66.01 45.65
N TRP A 19 67.64 -65.88 45.64
CA TRP A 19 68.57 -67.01 45.62
C TRP A 19 68.55 -67.82 46.93
N PHE A 20 67.76 -67.41 47.93
CA PHE A 20 67.68 -68.05 49.25
C PHE A 20 67.33 -69.54 49.23
N ALA A 21 66.67 -70.07 48.18
CA ALA A 21 66.34 -71.49 48.12
C ALA A 21 67.56 -72.40 47.86
N LEU A 22 68.63 -71.91 47.22
CA LEU A 22 69.84 -72.69 46.93
C LEU A 22 70.91 -72.60 48.01
N ILE A 23 70.89 -71.54 48.82
CA ILE A 23 71.89 -71.28 49.89
C ILE A 23 71.98 -72.41 50.94
N PRO A 24 70.88 -73.05 51.40
CA PRO A 24 70.97 -74.18 52.34
C PRO A 24 71.21 -75.54 51.64
N VAL A 25 70.88 -75.67 50.35
CA VAL A 25 71.00 -76.93 49.59
C VAL A 25 72.48 -77.26 49.32
N VAL A 26 73.29 -76.26 48.97
CA VAL A 26 74.72 -76.42 48.68
C VAL A 26 75.53 -76.97 49.88
N PRO A 27 75.45 -76.39 51.10
CA PRO A 27 76.16 -76.93 52.26
C PRO A 27 75.60 -78.28 52.74
N ALA A 28 74.29 -78.53 52.60
CA ALA A 28 73.68 -79.81 52.95
C ALA A 28 74.16 -80.95 52.04
N VAL A 29 74.23 -80.72 50.73
CA VAL A 29 74.76 -81.69 49.75
C VAL A 29 76.26 -81.92 49.96
N ALA A 30 77.03 -80.87 50.23
CA ALA A 30 78.47 -80.99 50.53
C ALA A 30 78.74 -81.79 51.81
N TRP A 31 77.94 -81.58 52.87
CA TRP A 31 78.06 -82.31 54.13
C TRP A 31 77.76 -83.81 53.98
N ILE A 32 76.71 -84.15 53.22
CA ILE A 32 76.31 -85.55 52.98
C ILE A 32 77.38 -86.30 52.15
N LEU A 33 77.97 -85.64 51.15
CA LEU A 33 79.03 -86.23 50.32
C LEU A 33 80.35 -86.44 51.08
N LEU A 34 80.63 -85.66 52.13
CA LEU A 34 81.86 -85.76 52.92
C LEU A 34 81.85 -86.93 53.92
N GLN A 35 80.66 -87.40 54.35
CA GLN A 35 80.53 -88.47 55.34
C GLN A 35 80.53 -89.88 54.73
N SER A 36 79.98 -90.08 53.53
CA SER A 36 80.12 -91.36 52.77
C SER A 36 79.53 -91.30 51.35
N THR A 37 80.19 -91.95 50.38
CA THR A 37 79.76 -92.07 48.98
C THR A 37 78.99 -93.37 48.73
N SER A 38 77.87 -93.58 49.43
CA SER A 38 76.95 -94.68 49.14
C SER A 38 75.96 -94.30 48.03
N PRO A 39 75.45 -95.26 47.23
CA PRO A 39 74.44 -94.97 46.21
C PRO A 39 73.14 -94.38 46.79
N ALA A 40 72.82 -94.65 48.06
CA ALA A 40 71.67 -94.05 48.75
C ALA A 40 71.87 -92.55 49.01
N ASN A 41 73.09 -92.13 49.40
CA ASN A 41 73.39 -90.72 49.65
C ASN A 41 73.38 -89.88 48.37
N LEU A 42 73.82 -90.45 47.25
CA LEU A 42 73.73 -89.79 45.93
C LEU A 42 72.28 -89.56 45.50
N ALA A 43 71.37 -90.50 45.78
CA ALA A 43 69.94 -90.34 45.51
C ALA A 43 69.30 -89.24 46.36
N VAL A 44 69.70 -89.12 47.64
CA VAL A 44 69.22 -88.03 48.53
C VAL A 44 69.74 -86.67 48.05
N CYS A 45 71.01 -86.57 47.65
CA CYS A 45 71.58 -85.33 47.09
C CYS A 45 70.88 -84.93 45.79
N ALA A 46 70.60 -85.88 44.88
CA ALA A 46 69.87 -85.62 43.65
C ALA A 46 68.42 -85.13 43.94
N GLY A 47 67.76 -85.71 44.94
CA GLY A 47 66.44 -85.26 45.41
C GLY A 47 66.45 -83.83 45.95
N LEU A 48 67.45 -83.47 46.77
CA LEU A 48 67.59 -82.11 47.32
C LEU A 48 67.87 -81.06 46.22
N VAL A 49 68.69 -81.39 45.22
CA VAL A 49 68.94 -80.51 44.07
C VAL A 49 67.67 -80.34 43.23
N LEU A 50 66.92 -81.40 42.99
CA LEU A 50 65.64 -81.33 42.25
C LEU A 50 64.59 -80.48 43.00
N VAL A 51 64.49 -80.62 44.32
CA VAL A 51 63.60 -79.79 45.15
C VAL A 51 64.07 -78.32 45.15
N GLY A 52 65.37 -78.07 45.22
CA GLY A 52 65.94 -76.72 45.12
C GLY A 52 65.68 -76.07 43.77
N LEU A 53 65.87 -76.80 42.66
CA LEU A 53 65.57 -76.35 41.31
C LEU A 53 64.06 -76.12 41.11
N GLY A 54 63.21 -77.00 41.66
CA GLY A 54 61.76 -76.84 41.65
C GLY A 54 61.29 -75.61 42.43
N ALA A 55 61.86 -75.36 43.62
CA ALA A 55 61.57 -74.18 44.42
C ALA A 55 62.06 -72.89 43.74
N CYS A 56 63.22 -72.90 43.08
CA CYS A 56 63.70 -71.80 42.26
C CYS A 56 62.80 -71.56 41.04
N ALA A 57 62.37 -72.60 40.33
CA ALA A 57 61.46 -72.49 39.20
C ALA A 57 60.08 -71.95 39.63
N TRP A 58 59.55 -72.41 40.77
CA TRP A 58 58.30 -71.93 41.34
C TRP A 58 58.40 -70.49 41.87
N SER A 59 59.52 -70.13 42.52
CA SER A 59 59.81 -68.74 42.92
C SER A 59 59.97 -67.82 41.71
N ALA A 60 60.65 -68.26 40.66
CA ALA A 60 60.81 -67.50 39.43
C ALA A 60 59.48 -67.36 38.66
N GLY A 61 58.67 -68.43 38.62
CA GLY A 61 57.32 -68.42 38.04
C GLY A 61 56.38 -67.48 38.81
N SER A 62 56.30 -67.61 40.13
CA SER A 62 55.47 -66.74 40.97
C SER A 62 55.89 -65.28 40.95
N GLN A 63 57.20 -64.98 40.86
CA GLN A 63 57.67 -63.61 40.65
C GLN A 63 57.36 -63.08 39.24
N ARG A 64 57.50 -63.90 38.20
CA ARG A 64 57.08 -63.53 36.83
C ARG A 64 55.58 -63.22 36.78
N ASP A 65 54.74 -64.05 37.40
CA ASP A 65 53.30 -63.82 37.48
C ASP A 65 52.95 -62.59 38.32
N ALA A 66 53.72 -62.29 39.38
CA ALA A 66 53.52 -61.08 40.19
C ALA A 66 53.91 -59.82 39.41
N VAL A 67 55.03 -59.84 38.68
CA VAL A 67 55.48 -58.73 37.84
C VAL A 67 54.55 -58.54 36.63
N GLN A 68 54.10 -59.62 35.98
CA GLN A 68 53.14 -59.54 34.88
C GLN A 68 51.78 -59.00 35.35
N ARG A 69 51.28 -59.41 36.53
CA ARG A 69 50.05 -58.83 37.10
C ARG A 69 50.23 -57.37 37.49
N ALA A 70 51.38 -56.98 38.04
CA ALA A 70 51.68 -55.59 38.34
C ALA A 70 51.79 -54.73 37.07
N ALA A 71 52.43 -55.25 36.01
CA ALA A 71 52.53 -54.60 34.72
C ALA A 71 51.15 -54.47 34.04
N ALA A 72 50.34 -55.53 34.05
CA ALA A 72 48.97 -55.51 33.50
C ALA A 72 48.07 -54.51 34.24
N ARG A 73 48.19 -54.39 35.56
CA ARG A 73 47.49 -53.35 36.35
C ARG A 73 47.98 -51.95 36.01
N ALA A 74 49.29 -51.74 35.90
CA ALA A 74 49.83 -50.44 35.52
C ALA A 74 49.41 -50.00 34.10
N LEU A 75 49.34 -50.93 33.14
CA LEU A 75 48.81 -50.69 31.80
C LEU A 75 47.30 -50.39 31.80
N ALA A 76 46.52 -51.09 32.63
CA ALA A 76 45.08 -50.83 32.79
C ALA A 76 44.83 -49.45 33.44
N ASP A 77 45.53 -49.14 34.53
CA ASP A 77 45.45 -47.84 35.20
C ASP A 77 45.89 -46.69 34.26
N GLN A 78 46.91 -46.91 33.43
CA GLN A 78 47.36 -45.95 32.42
C GLN A 78 46.32 -45.77 31.31
N SER A 79 45.71 -46.85 30.81
CA SER A 79 44.62 -46.78 29.83
C SER A 79 43.39 -46.06 30.38
N ASP A 80 43.01 -46.32 31.63
CA ASP A 80 41.89 -45.65 32.28
C ASP A 80 42.18 -44.16 32.54
N ALA A 81 43.43 -43.83 32.90
CA ALA A 81 43.89 -42.45 33.04
C ALA A 81 43.88 -41.70 31.69
N ASP A 82 44.36 -42.33 30.61
CA ASP A 82 44.33 -41.75 29.27
C ASP A 82 42.89 -41.52 28.79
N VAL A 83 41.98 -42.49 28.99
CA VAL A 83 40.55 -42.33 28.64
C VAL A 83 39.90 -41.22 29.47
N ALA A 84 40.19 -41.13 30.77
CA ALA A 84 39.69 -40.06 31.63
C ALA A 84 40.20 -38.69 31.17
N GLN A 85 41.50 -38.58 30.83
CA GLN A 85 42.12 -37.35 30.36
C GLN A 85 41.55 -36.90 29.01
N HIS A 86 41.32 -37.82 28.07
CA HIS A 86 40.67 -37.51 26.79
C HIS A 86 39.22 -37.05 26.98
N ARG A 87 38.44 -37.70 27.87
CA ARG A 87 37.07 -37.27 28.19
C ARG A 87 37.04 -35.88 28.85
N MET A 88 37.97 -35.59 29.75
CA MET A 88 38.09 -34.27 30.37
C MET A 88 38.47 -33.19 29.34
N ALA A 89 39.40 -33.48 28.43
CA ALA A 89 39.79 -32.56 27.37
C ALA A 89 38.63 -32.30 26.39
N ALA A 90 37.91 -33.33 25.96
CA ALA A 90 36.75 -33.20 25.08
C ALA A 90 35.62 -32.37 25.75
N ARG A 91 35.37 -32.59 27.05
CA ARG A 91 34.40 -31.79 27.82
C ARG A 91 34.83 -30.33 27.95
N ALA A 92 36.10 -30.08 28.25
CA ALA A 92 36.64 -28.72 28.34
C ALA A 92 36.56 -27.95 27.02
N GLN A 93 36.81 -28.61 25.88
CA GLN A 93 36.63 -28.02 24.55
C GLN A 93 35.16 -27.70 24.25
N LEU A 94 34.24 -28.60 24.59
CA LEU A 94 32.81 -28.36 24.42
C LEU A 94 32.34 -27.18 25.29
N ASP A 95 32.76 -27.14 26.55
CA ASP A 95 32.43 -26.05 27.47
C ASP A 95 32.99 -24.71 26.97
N GLU A 96 34.19 -24.69 26.38
CA GLU A 96 34.77 -23.48 25.79
C GLU A 96 33.95 -22.98 24.59
N VAL A 97 33.52 -23.88 23.70
CA VAL A 97 32.65 -23.53 22.57
C VAL A 97 31.29 -23.03 23.06
N LEU A 98 30.67 -23.72 24.03
CA LEU A 98 29.37 -23.32 24.58
C LEU A 98 29.44 -21.97 25.31
N LEU A 99 30.48 -21.74 26.11
CA LEU A 99 30.70 -20.46 26.78
C LEU A 99 30.95 -19.32 25.78
N GLY A 100 31.62 -19.59 24.65
CA GLY A 100 31.84 -18.60 23.61
C GLY A 100 30.61 -18.32 22.73
N ALA A 101 29.91 -19.36 22.30
CA ALA A 101 28.82 -19.26 21.33
C ALA A 101 27.48 -18.83 21.96
N MET A 102 27.18 -19.27 23.18
CA MET A 102 25.89 -19.04 23.83
C MET A 102 25.57 -17.55 24.04
N PRO A 103 26.51 -16.69 24.48
CA PRO A 103 26.27 -15.24 24.55
C PRO A 103 26.05 -14.60 23.17
N ILE A 104 26.68 -15.13 22.12
CA ILE A 104 26.51 -14.62 20.75
C ILE A 104 25.10 -14.94 20.27
N TRP A 105 24.66 -16.19 20.42
CA TRP A 105 23.31 -16.60 20.06
C TRP A 105 22.26 -15.86 20.89
N ALA A 106 22.47 -15.66 22.20
CA ALA A 106 21.56 -14.91 23.05
C ALA A 106 21.41 -13.45 22.59
N LYS A 107 22.54 -12.80 22.23
CA LYS A 107 22.52 -11.45 21.62
C LYS A 107 21.81 -11.44 20.26
N GLN A 108 22.00 -12.46 19.43
CA GLN A 108 21.34 -12.54 18.12
C GLN A 108 19.83 -12.73 18.27
N VAL A 109 19.39 -13.58 19.22
CA VAL A 109 17.98 -13.77 19.56
C VAL A 109 17.37 -12.46 20.06
N GLU A 110 18.04 -11.76 20.97
CA GLU A 110 17.55 -10.48 21.49
C GLU A 110 17.49 -9.41 20.39
N SER A 111 18.51 -9.33 19.54
CA SER A 111 18.52 -8.39 18.41
C SER A 111 17.39 -8.69 17.42
N SER A 112 17.14 -9.97 17.12
CA SER A 112 16.02 -10.37 16.25
C SER A 112 14.67 -10.06 16.89
N ARG A 113 14.53 -10.27 18.20
CA ARG A 113 13.31 -9.95 18.97
C ARG A 113 13.02 -8.45 18.89
N GLN A 114 14.01 -7.61 19.20
CA GLN A 114 13.90 -6.17 19.17
C GLN A 114 13.60 -5.63 17.76
N GLN A 115 14.31 -6.11 16.73
CA GLN A 115 14.05 -5.69 15.34
C GLN A 115 12.62 -6.05 14.88
N THR A 116 12.13 -7.23 15.28
CA THR A 116 10.76 -7.66 14.97
C THR A 116 9.73 -6.78 15.68
N GLU A 117 9.95 -6.50 16.96
CA GLU A 117 9.09 -5.61 17.75
C GLU A 117 9.03 -4.19 17.15
N GLU A 118 10.18 -3.59 16.82
CA GLU A 118 10.25 -2.28 16.19
C GLU A 118 9.54 -2.25 14.82
N ALA A 119 9.74 -3.27 13.99
CA ALA A 119 9.09 -3.39 12.68
C ALA A 119 7.57 -3.50 12.81
N ILE A 120 7.08 -4.25 13.80
CA ILE A 120 5.64 -4.48 14.03
C ILE A 120 4.97 -3.23 14.60
N VAL A 121 5.62 -2.51 15.52
CA VAL A 121 5.15 -1.20 16.02
C VAL A 121 5.07 -0.18 14.88
N SER A 122 6.08 -0.13 14.01
CA SER A 122 6.08 0.73 12.83
C SER A 122 4.94 0.37 11.87
N LEU A 123 4.70 -0.92 11.64
CA LEU A 123 3.62 -1.41 10.80
C LEU A 123 2.24 -1.05 11.36
N ALA A 124 2.02 -1.23 12.67
CA ALA A 124 0.78 -0.85 13.34
C ALA A 124 0.51 0.67 13.23
N ASN A 125 1.52 1.51 13.42
CA ASN A 125 1.40 2.96 13.23
C ASN A 125 1.02 3.33 11.80
N ARG A 126 1.59 2.64 10.79
CA ARG A 126 1.22 2.84 9.38
C ARG A 126 -0.23 2.47 9.12
N PHE A 127 -0.73 1.37 9.68
CA PHE A 127 -2.12 0.95 9.52
C PHE A 127 -3.10 1.93 10.16
N THR A 128 -2.82 2.41 11.38
CA THR A 128 -3.61 3.48 12.00
C THR A 128 -3.63 4.75 11.15
N GLY A 129 -2.49 5.12 10.56
CA GLY A 129 -2.40 6.26 9.64
C GLY A 129 -3.20 6.06 8.35
N ILE A 130 -3.21 4.86 7.78
CA ILE A 130 -4.03 4.52 6.61
C ILE A 130 -5.51 4.60 6.99
N SER A 131 -5.93 4.00 8.10
CA SER A 131 -7.32 4.07 8.56
C SER A 131 -7.82 5.50 8.75
N ALA A 132 -6.98 6.40 9.29
CA ALA A 132 -7.33 7.81 9.45
C ALA A 132 -7.52 8.51 8.09
N ARG A 133 -6.60 8.30 7.14
CA ARG A 133 -6.71 8.87 5.78
C ARG A 133 -7.89 8.30 5.00
N LEU A 134 -8.21 7.03 5.21
CA LEU A 134 -9.35 6.35 4.60
C LEU A 134 -10.67 6.97 5.10
N GLN A 135 -10.74 7.25 6.40
CA GLN A 135 -11.89 7.92 7.02
C GLN A 135 -12.04 9.36 6.53
N GLU A 136 -10.94 10.11 6.40
CA GLU A 136 -10.92 11.44 5.81
C GLU A 136 -11.37 11.42 4.34
N THR A 137 -10.89 10.45 3.56
CA THR A 137 -11.28 10.28 2.14
C THR A 137 -12.76 9.97 2.00
N VAL A 138 -13.31 9.10 2.86
CA VAL A 138 -14.75 8.82 2.90
C VAL A 138 -15.55 10.04 3.32
N GLN A 139 -15.11 10.78 4.35
CA GLN A 139 -15.81 11.99 4.76
C GLN A 139 -15.80 13.07 3.67
N ALA A 140 -14.68 13.26 2.97
CA ALA A 140 -14.58 14.18 1.86
C ALA A 140 -15.46 13.74 0.68
N SER A 141 -15.47 12.44 0.35
CA SER A 141 -16.35 11.87 -0.66
C SER A 141 -17.82 11.98 -0.28
N GLN A 142 -18.17 11.76 0.98
CA GLN A 142 -19.51 11.95 1.53
C GLN A 142 -19.90 13.41 1.68
N HIS A 143 -18.96 14.35 1.80
CA HIS A 143 -19.29 15.77 1.67
C HIS A 143 -19.61 16.09 0.22
N ALA A 144 -18.75 15.69 -0.72
CA ALA A 144 -18.99 15.88 -2.15
C ALA A 144 -20.27 15.19 -2.66
N ALA A 145 -20.65 14.05 -2.06
CA ALA A 145 -21.87 13.30 -2.40
C ALA A 145 -23.06 13.53 -1.47
N GLY A 146 -22.86 13.97 -0.24
CA GLY A 146 -23.92 14.43 0.68
C GLY A 146 -24.40 15.84 0.35
N GLU A 147 -23.54 16.62 -0.33
CA GLU A 147 -23.94 17.72 -1.23
C GLU A 147 -24.81 17.26 -2.41
N LEU A 148 -24.99 15.96 -2.63
CA LEU A 148 -25.91 15.41 -3.64
C LEU A 148 -27.14 14.70 -3.03
N ASP A 149 -27.05 14.13 -1.82
CA ASP A 149 -28.03 13.12 -1.33
C ASP A 149 -28.91 13.52 -0.13
N GLY A 150 -28.74 14.67 0.55
CA GLY A 150 -29.77 15.00 1.57
C GLY A 150 -29.67 16.23 2.45
N GLN A 151 -28.51 16.90 2.58
CA GLN A 151 -28.43 18.14 3.37
C GLN A 151 -27.92 19.35 2.58
N ALA A 152 -27.19 19.08 1.49
CA ALA A 152 -26.80 20.10 0.52
C ALA A 152 -27.05 19.64 -0.94
N ALA A 153 -27.93 18.65 -1.17
CA ALA A 153 -28.54 18.36 -2.49
C ALA A 153 -29.20 19.61 -3.13
N ASP A 154 -29.44 20.60 -2.30
CA ASP A 154 -29.74 21.97 -2.65
C ASP A 154 -28.63 22.65 -3.48
N GLY A 155 -27.42 22.11 -3.57
CA GLY A 155 -26.26 22.73 -4.24
C GLY A 155 -26.23 22.39 -5.72
N ALA A 156 -25.77 21.19 -6.08
CA ALA A 156 -25.65 20.79 -7.48
C ALA A 156 -27.02 20.65 -8.16
N LEU A 157 -28.02 20.12 -7.46
CA LEU A 157 -29.37 19.97 -7.99
C LEU A 157 -30.12 21.31 -8.05
N LYS A 158 -29.92 22.27 -7.13
CA LYS A 158 -30.41 23.65 -7.38
C LYS A 158 -29.60 24.39 -8.40
N VAL A 159 -28.29 24.19 -8.51
CA VAL A 159 -27.50 24.80 -9.60
C VAL A 159 -28.07 24.30 -10.92
N LEU A 160 -28.36 23.01 -11.03
CA LEU A 160 -29.00 22.44 -12.21
C LEU A 160 -30.42 22.98 -12.43
N ALA A 161 -31.27 23.00 -11.41
CA ALA A 161 -32.64 23.54 -11.52
C ALA A 161 -32.66 25.04 -11.80
N ARG A 162 -31.69 25.79 -11.25
CA ARG A 162 -31.49 27.22 -11.51
C ARG A 162 -30.99 27.43 -12.93
N SER A 163 -30.01 26.66 -13.38
CA SER A 163 -29.53 26.71 -14.76
C SER A 163 -30.64 26.33 -15.73
N ASP A 164 -31.45 25.32 -15.44
CA ASP A 164 -32.63 24.95 -16.21
C ASP A 164 -33.64 26.11 -16.30
N SER A 165 -33.93 26.75 -15.16
CA SER A 165 -34.80 27.93 -15.12
C SER A 165 -34.22 29.14 -15.86
N GLU A 166 -32.93 29.43 -15.72
CA GLU A 166 -32.25 30.54 -16.39
C GLU A 166 -32.20 30.32 -17.90
N LEU A 167 -31.92 29.09 -18.34
CA LEU A 167 -31.90 28.70 -19.74
C LEU A 167 -33.31 28.73 -20.35
N SER A 168 -34.32 28.28 -19.61
CA SER A 168 -35.72 28.40 -20.02
C SER A 168 -36.14 29.86 -20.21
N GLN A 169 -35.72 30.75 -19.30
CA GLN A 169 -35.96 32.20 -19.46
C GLN A 169 -35.29 32.78 -20.70
N VAL A 170 -34.08 32.31 -21.05
CA VAL A 170 -33.40 32.73 -22.29
C VAL A 170 -34.21 32.31 -23.53
N ILE A 171 -34.71 31.07 -23.55
CA ILE A 171 -35.59 30.58 -24.63
C ILE A 171 -36.87 31.42 -24.73
N ASP A 172 -37.52 31.70 -23.61
CA ASP A 172 -38.72 32.54 -23.58
C ASP A 172 -38.45 33.97 -24.08
N SER A 173 -37.32 34.56 -23.70
CA SER A 173 -36.88 35.87 -24.18
C SER A 173 -36.62 35.87 -25.69
N LEU A 174 -36.06 34.79 -26.25
CA LEU A 174 -35.85 34.63 -27.68
C LEU A 174 -37.20 34.52 -28.43
N LYS A 175 -38.15 33.72 -27.91
CA LYS A 175 -39.50 33.60 -28.46
C LYS A 175 -40.27 34.93 -28.42
N ALA A 176 -40.13 35.68 -27.32
CA ALA A 176 -40.73 37.02 -27.21
C ALA A 176 -40.13 38.00 -28.23
N THR A 177 -38.82 37.92 -28.46
CA THR A 177 -38.12 38.73 -29.49
C THR A 177 -38.63 38.38 -30.90
N GLN A 178 -38.79 37.09 -31.20
CA GLN A 178 -39.36 36.61 -32.47
C GLN A 178 -40.80 37.14 -32.67
N THR A 179 -41.62 37.10 -31.63
CA THR A 179 -43.00 37.62 -31.67
C THR A 179 -43.04 39.14 -31.93
N SER A 180 -42.17 39.90 -31.24
CA SER A 180 -42.06 41.37 -31.42
C SER A 180 -41.62 41.74 -32.84
N ARG A 181 -40.69 40.97 -33.39
CA ARG A 181 -40.25 41.10 -34.79
C ARG A 181 -41.40 40.84 -35.76
N ASP A 182 -42.18 39.77 -35.56
CA ASP A 182 -43.32 39.45 -36.42
C ASP A 182 -44.37 40.57 -36.40
N GLN A 183 -44.65 41.15 -35.23
CA GLN A 183 -45.52 42.33 -35.12
C GLN A 183 -44.96 43.53 -35.88
N THR A 184 -43.65 43.77 -35.79
CA THR A 184 -42.97 44.83 -36.54
C THR A 184 -43.10 44.59 -38.05
N LEU A 185 -42.97 43.34 -38.51
CA LEU A 185 -43.16 42.98 -39.91
C LEU A 185 -44.59 43.24 -40.41
N VAL A 186 -45.60 42.98 -39.59
CA VAL A 186 -47.00 43.32 -39.90
C VAL A 186 -47.16 44.84 -40.06
N GLN A 187 -46.57 45.64 -39.18
CA GLN A 187 -46.58 47.10 -39.30
C GLN A 187 -45.85 47.58 -40.56
N VAL A 188 -44.69 47.00 -40.88
CA VAL A 188 -43.95 47.32 -42.11
C VAL A 188 -44.76 46.98 -43.36
N ARG A 189 -45.48 45.85 -43.38
CA ARG A 189 -46.38 45.50 -44.49
C ARG A 189 -47.54 46.49 -44.64
N SER A 190 -48.02 47.10 -43.55
CA SER A 190 -49.05 48.15 -43.63
C SER A 190 -48.56 49.43 -44.34
N LEU A 191 -47.25 49.73 -44.26
CA LEU A 191 -46.65 50.86 -45.00
C LEU A 191 -46.72 50.67 -46.52
N THR A 192 -46.81 49.43 -47.02
CA THR A 192 -47.04 49.17 -48.44
C THR A 192 -48.39 49.71 -48.90
N ALA A 193 -49.44 49.65 -48.07
CA ALA A 193 -50.74 50.23 -48.39
C ALA A 193 -50.68 51.76 -48.45
N TYR A 194 -50.09 52.41 -47.43
CA TYR A 194 -49.93 53.87 -47.41
C TYR A 194 -49.09 54.40 -48.56
N THR A 195 -48.00 53.71 -48.92
CA THR A 195 -47.20 54.09 -50.11
C THR A 195 -47.98 53.91 -51.41
N GLY A 196 -48.85 52.89 -51.49
CA GLY A 196 -49.79 52.72 -52.58
C GLY A 196 -50.73 53.92 -52.74
N GLU A 197 -51.31 54.41 -51.64
CA GLU A 197 -52.18 55.60 -51.63
C GLU A 197 -51.42 56.87 -52.02
N LEU A 198 -50.21 57.08 -51.48
CA LEU A 198 -49.37 58.22 -51.83
C LEU A 198 -49.01 58.27 -53.32
N ARG A 199 -48.77 57.10 -53.94
CA ARG A 199 -48.53 57.00 -55.38
C ARG A 199 -49.75 57.47 -56.18
N THR A 200 -50.96 57.08 -55.77
CA THR A 200 -52.21 57.52 -56.39
C THR A 200 -52.38 59.03 -56.24
N MET A 201 -52.18 59.59 -55.04
CA MET A 201 -52.26 61.03 -54.81
C MET A 201 -51.25 61.82 -55.65
N ALA A 202 -50.00 61.33 -55.77
CA ALA A 202 -48.98 61.94 -56.59
C ALA A 202 -49.35 61.93 -58.10
N ALA A 203 -49.94 60.83 -58.57
CA ALA A 203 -50.47 60.72 -59.93
C ALA A 203 -51.64 61.68 -60.17
N ASP A 204 -52.56 61.81 -59.21
CA ASP A 204 -53.69 62.74 -59.29
C ASP A 204 -53.22 64.20 -59.34
N VAL A 205 -52.25 64.58 -58.51
CA VAL A 205 -51.64 65.92 -58.56
C VAL A 205 -51.01 66.19 -59.92
N ALA A 206 -50.27 65.22 -60.48
CA ALA A 206 -49.69 65.36 -61.81
C ALA A 206 -50.77 65.49 -62.91
N ALA A 207 -51.86 64.74 -62.80
CA ALA A 207 -52.99 64.81 -63.73
C ALA A 207 -53.74 66.15 -63.66
N ILE A 208 -54.06 66.63 -62.46
CA ILE A 208 -54.69 67.94 -62.24
C ILE A 208 -53.80 69.06 -62.75
N ALA A 209 -52.49 68.99 -62.48
CA ALA A 209 -51.51 69.94 -62.97
C ALA A 209 -51.45 69.95 -64.50
N ALA A 210 -51.47 68.78 -65.16
CA ALA A 210 -51.52 68.69 -66.61
C ALA A 210 -52.81 69.30 -67.20
N GLN A 211 -53.97 69.04 -66.57
CA GLN A 211 -55.25 69.61 -66.98
C GLN A 211 -55.29 71.14 -66.79
N THR A 212 -54.74 71.63 -65.68
CA THR A 212 -54.65 73.07 -65.38
C THR A 212 -53.71 73.77 -66.36
N ASN A 213 -52.61 73.11 -66.74
CA ASN A 213 -51.71 73.59 -67.78
C ASN A 213 -52.41 73.74 -69.15
N LEU A 214 -53.28 72.80 -69.51
CA LEU A 214 -54.11 72.88 -70.73
C LEU A 214 -55.15 74.01 -70.66
N LEU A 215 -55.80 74.19 -69.51
CA LEU A 215 -56.74 75.30 -69.29
C LEU A 215 -56.03 76.66 -69.37
N ALA A 216 -54.85 76.77 -68.75
CA ALA A 216 -54.02 77.98 -68.81
C ALA A 216 -53.55 78.28 -70.23
N LEU A 217 -53.21 77.26 -71.02
CA LEU A 217 -52.88 77.42 -72.43
C LEU A 217 -54.07 77.97 -73.22
N ASN A 218 -55.27 77.42 -73.04
CA ASN A 218 -56.48 77.91 -73.68
C ASN A 218 -56.79 79.37 -73.29
N ALA A 219 -56.60 79.71 -72.01
CA ALA A 219 -56.77 81.08 -71.52
C ALA A 219 -55.73 82.05 -72.10
N ALA A 220 -54.47 81.63 -72.25
CA ALA A 220 -53.42 82.42 -72.90
C ALA A 220 -53.74 82.68 -74.38
N ILE A 221 -54.27 81.67 -75.09
CA ILE A 221 -54.72 81.81 -76.49
C ILE A 221 -55.86 82.83 -76.59
N GLU A 222 -56.87 82.73 -75.73
CA GLU A 222 -58.02 83.65 -75.79
C GLU A 222 -57.64 85.08 -75.34
N ALA A 223 -56.73 85.22 -74.36
CA ALA A 223 -56.17 86.50 -73.96
C ALA A 223 -55.38 87.17 -75.10
N ALA A 224 -54.62 86.40 -75.88
CA ALA A 224 -53.96 86.91 -77.09
C ALA A 224 -54.98 87.33 -78.16
N ARG A 225 -56.10 86.61 -78.28
CA ARG A 225 -57.18 86.88 -79.24
C ARG A 225 -57.94 88.17 -78.92
N ALA A 226 -58.08 88.52 -77.64
CA ALA A 226 -58.69 89.77 -77.17
C ALA A 226 -57.81 91.02 -77.34
N GLY A 227 -56.56 90.88 -77.80
CA GLY A 227 -55.64 91.98 -78.07
C GLY A 227 -55.28 92.80 -76.82
N GLU A 228 -55.30 94.13 -76.92
CA GLU A 228 -54.95 95.05 -75.82
C GLU A 228 -55.82 94.85 -74.56
N ALA A 229 -57.11 94.50 -74.74
CA ALA A 229 -58.02 94.25 -73.62
C ALA A 229 -57.68 92.97 -72.83
N GLY A 230 -56.93 92.03 -73.43
CA GLY A 230 -56.56 90.74 -72.84
C GLY A 230 -55.20 90.71 -72.14
N ARG A 231 -54.40 91.79 -72.19
CA ARG A 231 -53.00 91.81 -71.69
C ARG A 231 -52.85 91.38 -70.23
N GLY A 232 -53.76 91.81 -69.36
CA GLY A 232 -53.76 91.42 -67.94
C GLY A 232 -54.05 89.93 -67.73
N PHE A 233 -54.97 89.36 -68.53
CA PHE A 233 -55.30 87.94 -68.50
C PHE A 233 -54.16 87.07 -69.04
N ALA A 234 -53.41 87.55 -70.04
CA ALA A 234 -52.26 86.82 -70.58
C ALA A 234 -51.17 86.59 -69.52
N VAL A 235 -50.85 87.62 -68.71
CA VAL A 235 -49.88 87.50 -67.61
C VAL A 235 -50.33 86.49 -66.56
N VAL A 236 -51.62 86.48 -66.21
CA VAL A 236 -52.17 85.50 -65.27
C VAL A 236 -52.12 84.09 -65.86
N ALA A 237 -52.48 83.92 -67.13
CA ALA A 237 -52.47 82.62 -67.81
C ALA A 237 -51.05 82.02 -67.87
N ASP A 238 -50.03 82.82 -68.18
CA ASP A 238 -48.63 82.37 -68.17
C ASP A 238 -48.13 82.01 -66.76
N ALA A 239 -48.54 82.76 -65.73
CA ALA A 239 -48.23 82.43 -64.35
C ALA A 239 -48.88 81.10 -63.91
N VAL A 240 -50.16 80.88 -64.25
CA VAL A 240 -50.87 79.62 -63.97
C VAL A 240 -50.24 78.45 -64.73
N ARG A 241 -49.83 78.66 -65.98
CA ARG A 241 -49.14 77.65 -66.80
C ARG A 241 -47.82 77.23 -66.17
N SER A 242 -46.99 78.20 -65.76
CA SER A 242 -45.72 77.95 -65.07
C SER A 242 -45.93 77.17 -63.76
N LEU A 243 -46.90 77.59 -62.94
CA LEU A 243 -47.23 76.92 -61.68
C LEU A 243 -47.73 75.48 -61.90
N SER A 244 -48.54 75.27 -62.95
CA SER A 244 -49.05 73.96 -63.33
C SER A 244 -47.94 73.03 -63.82
N SER A 245 -47.02 73.53 -64.65
CA SER A 245 -45.85 72.75 -65.09
C SER A 245 -44.98 72.32 -63.90
N LYS A 246 -44.71 73.25 -62.96
CA LYS A 246 -43.94 72.96 -61.75
C LYS A 246 -44.65 71.97 -60.82
N SER A 247 -45.98 72.05 -60.74
CA SER A 247 -46.79 71.09 -59.97
C SER A 247 -46.77 69.69 -60.58
N SER A 248 -46.80 69.59 -61.92
CA SER A 248 -46.70 68.31 -62.63
C SER A 248 -45.33 67.65 -62.42
N GLU A 249 -44.25 68.43 -62.56
CA GLU A 249 -42.88 67.97 -62.26
C GLU A 249 -42.76 67.49 -60.81
N THR A 250 -43.32 68.25 -59.86
CA THR A 250 -43.32 67.88 -58.43
C THR A 250 -44.08 66.57 -58.20
N GLY A 251 -45.25 66.38 -58.84
CA GLY A 251 -46.01 65.14 -58.78
C GLY A 251 -45.24 63.93 -59.32
N GLN A 252 -44.51 64.10 -60.44
CA GLN A 252 -43.64 63.05 -60.98
C GLN A 252 -42.48 62.70 -60.03
N GLN A 253 -41.84 63.71 -59.43
CA GLN A 253 -40.79 63.51 -58.43
C GLN A 253 -41.32 62.79 -57.19
N MET A 254 -42.54 63.13 -56.73
CA MET A 254 -43.22 62.43 -55.63
C MET A 254 -43.43 60.95 -55.96
N SER A 255 -43.97 60.64 -57.15
CA SER A 255 -44.15 59.24 -57.60
C SER A 255 -42.83 58.47 -57.60
N ALA A 256 -41.76 59.04 -58.16
CA ALA A 256 -40.45 58.40 -58.18
C ALA A 256 -39.88 58.14 -56.76
N LYS A 257 -40.12 59.06 -55.81
CA LYS A 257 -39.72 58.86 -54.41
C LYS A 257 -40.55 57.78 -53.73
N VAL A 258 -41.84 57.70 -54.02
CA VAL A 258 -42.72 56.63 -53.50
C VAL A 258 -42.26 55.26 -54.00
N ASP A 259 -41.86 55.14 -55.27
CA ASP A 259 -41.34 53.89 -55.82
C ASP A 259 -40.04 53.44 -55.13
N ILE A 260 -39.13 54.38 -54.82
CA ILE A 260 -37.92 54.09 -54.05
C ILE A 260 -38.27 53.57 -52.65
N ILE A 261 -39.24 54.19 -51.97
CA ILE A 261 -39.69 53.75 -50.64
C ILE A 261 -40.32 52.36 -50.72
N ASN A 262 -41.15 52.08 -51.73
CA ASN A 262 -41.80 50.79 -51.90
C ASN A 262 -40.79 49.66 -52.15
N ASN A 263 -39.77 49.91 -52.96
CA ASN A 263 -38.64 48.99 -53.16
C ASN A 263 -37.88 48.73 -51.86
N ALA A 264 -37.59 49.77 -51.08
CA ALA A 264 -36.91 49.65 -49.79
C ALA A 264 -37.73 48.82 -48.78
N ILE A 265 -39.06 49.02 -48.73
CA ILE A 265 -39.97 48.21 -47.91
C ILE A 265 -39.92 46.74 -48.34
N THR A 266 -39.96 46.47 -49.65
CA THR A 266 -39.92 45.11 -50.18
C THR A 266 -38.61 44.40 -49.82
N GLN A 267 -37.48 45.08 -49.96
CA GLN A 267 -36.17 44.55 -49.54
C GLN A 267 -36.12 44.29 -48.04
N LEU A 268 -36.65 45.19 -47.22
CA LEU A 268 -36.71 45.04 -45.77
C LEU A 268 -37.55 43.81 -45.37
N VAL A 269 -38.72 43.62 -45.98
CA VAL A 269 -39.58 42.45 -45.72
C VAL A 269 -38.88 41.15 -46.12
N GLN A 270 -38.18 41.12 -47.26
CA GLN A 270 -37.45 39.93 -47.71
C GLN A 270 -36.31 39.57 -46.75
N ALA A 271 -35.48 40.55 -46.37
CA ALA A 271 -34.39 40.36 -45.42
C ALA A 271 -34.91 39.90 -44.06
N ALA A 272 -36.01 40.51 -43.60
CA ALA A 272 -36.64 40.15 -42.35
C ALA A 272 -37.31 38.76 -42.39
N SER A 273 -37.82 38.29 -43.52
CA SER A 273 -38.30 36.90 -43.66
C SER A 273 -37.15 35.90 -43.54
N SER A 274 -36.07 36.12 -44.29
CA SER A 274 -34.91 35.19 -44.29
C SER A 274 -34.25 35.08 -42.91
N SER A 275 -34.16 36.19 -42.16
CA SER A 275 -33.59 36.14 -40.82
C SER A 275 -34.57 35.56 -39.79
N ALA A 276 -35.90 35.57 -40.04
CA ALA A 276 -36.85 34.88 -39.16
C ALA A 276 -36.67 33.35 -39.21
N ASP A 277 -36.44 32.79 -40.41
CA ASP A 277 -36.16 31.36 -40.57
C ASP A 277 -34.85 30.95 -39.86
N GLN A 278 -33.82 31.78 -39.95
CA GLN A 278 -32.54 31.55 -39.27
C GLN A 278 -32.67 31.63 -37.75
N ASP A 279 -33.41 32.61 -37.23
CA ASP A 279 -33.66 32.76 -35.80
C ASP A 279 -34.42 31.55 -35.27
N SER A 280 -35.48 31.11 -35.97
CA SER A 280 -36.27 29.94 -35.57
C SER A 280 -35.42 28.67 -35.50
N ASN A 281 -34.53 28.45 -36.47
CA ASN A 281 -33.61 27.31 -36.46
C ASN A 281 -32.60 27.41 -35.31
N SER A 282 -32.12 28.62 -35.01
CA SER A 282 -31.15 28.87 -33.94
C SER A 282 -31.76 28.66 -32.55
N VAL A 283 -33.03 29.06 -32.35
CA VAL A 283 -33.78 28.79 -31.13
C VAL A 283 -33.97 27.28 -30.94
N ALA A 284 -34.44 26.56 -31.96
CA ALA A 284 -34.62 25.11 -31.88
C ALA A 284 -33.31 24.36 -31.61
N ALA A 285 -32.21 24.78 -32.23
CA ALA A 285 -30.89 24.22 -31.97
C ALA A 285 -30.42 24.49 -30.53
N SER A 286 -30.71 25.68 -30.01
CA SER A 286 -30.38 26.06 -28.63
C SER A 286 -31.18 25.25 -27.61
N GLU A 287 -32.49 25.07 -27.83
CA GLU A 287 -33.36 24.22 -26.98
C GLU A 287 -32.81 22.79 -26.90
N ASN A 288 -32.44 22.19 -28.03
CA ASN A 288 -31.88 20.83 -28.06
C ASN A 288 -30.51 20.73 -27.37
N SER A 289 -29.65 21.73 -27.57
CA SER A 289 -28.34 21.79 -26.90
C SER A 289 -28.49 21.90 -25.38
N ILE A 290 -29.41 22.74 -24.90
CA ILE A 290 -29.73 22.91 -23.49
C ILE A 290 -30.21 21.59 -22.89
N GLN A 291 -31.18 20.92 -23.54
CA GLN A 291 -31.69 19.63 -23.10
C GLN A 291 -30.57 18.59 -22.99
N THR A 292 -29.69 18.51 -23.99
CA THR A 292 -28.55 17.59 -24.00
C THR A 292 -27.57 17.88 -22.85
N VAL A 293 -27.30 19.15 -22.54
CA VAL A 293 -26.41 19.55 -21.45
C VAL A 293 -27.02 19.16 -20.10
N LEU A 294 -28.32 19.40 -19.89
CA LEU A 294 -29.02 19.05 -18.66
C LEU A 294 -29.02 17.52 -18.42
N GLU A 295 -29.32 16.73 -19.45
CA GLU A 295 -29.27 15.26 -19.37
C GLU A 295 -27.88 14.74 -19.02
N ARG A 296 -26.83 15.27 -19.66
CA ARG A 296 -25.43 14.90 -19.35
C ARG A 296 -25.07 15.23 -17.92
N PHE A 297 -25.51 16.39 -17.42
CA PHE A 297 -25.17 16.82 -16.08
C PHE A 297 -25.90 15.98 -15.03
N GLN A 298 -27.18 15.65 -15.23
CA GLN A 298 -27.92 14.69 -14.40
C GLN A 298 -27.22 13.31 -14.36
N ASN A 299 -26.75 12.82 -15.51
CA ASN A 299 -26.00 11.56 -15.57
C ASN A 299 -24.69 11.62 -14.77
N ILE A 300 -23.93 12.71 -14.88
CA ILE A 300 -22.69 12.92 -14.12
C ILE A 300 -22.98 12.94 -12.62
N THR A 301 -24.00 13.67 -12.19
CA THR A 301 -24.40 13.75 -10.78
C THR A 301 -24.78 12.37 -10.24
N GLY A 302 -25.56 11.59 -10.99
CA GLY A 302 -25.93 10.22 -10.62
C GLY A 302 -24.71 9.30 -10.46
N ARG A 303 -23.77 9.35 -11.42
CA ARG A 303 -22.53 8.57 -11.36
C ARG A 303 -21.62 8.99 -10.20
N LEU A 304 -21.63 10.27 -9.83
CA LEU A 304 -20.83 10.77 -8.72
C LEU A 304 -21.36 10.26 -7.37
N ALA A 305 -22.69 10.19 -7.21
CA ALA A 305 -23.34 9.58 -6.06
C ALA A 305 -23.03 8.08 -5.95
N GLU A 306 -23.15 7.33 -7.06
CA GLU A 306 -22.79 5.90 -7.12
C GLU A 306 -21.31 5.68 -6.76
N SER A 307 -20.40 6.50 -7.31
CA SER A 307 -18.98 6.41 -7.00
C SER A 307 -18.68 6.66 -5.52
N ALA A 308 -19.41 7.55 -4.87
CA ALA A 308 -19.22 7.84 -3.45
C ALA A 308 -19.71 6.69 -2.56
N ASP A 309 -20.80 6.02 -2.94
CA ASP A 309 -21.29 4.84 -2.25
C ASP A 309 -20.32 3.65 -2.39
N LEU A 310 -19.78 3.43 -3.60
CA LEU A 310 -18.74 2.43 -3.84
C LEU A 310 -17.47 2.71 -3.01
N LEU A 311 -16.99 3.97 -3.00
CA LEU A 311 -15.84 4.37 -2.19
C LEU A 311 -16.08 4.14 -0.69
N LYS A 312 -17.30 4.40 -0.21
CA LYS A 312 -17.70 4.14 1.18
C LYS A 312 -17.68 2.64 1.48
N GLN A 313 -18.24 1.81 0.62
CA GLN A 313 -18.24 0.35 0.79
C GLN A 313 -16.83 -0.22 0.80
N GLU A 314 -15.99 0.16 -0.16
CA GLU A 314 -14.60 -0.28 -0.26
C GLU A 314 -13.78 0.15 0.97
N SER A 315 -14.03 1.37 1.45
CA SER A 315 -13.37 1.88 2.65
C SER A 315 -13.75 1.09 3.90
N TYR A 316 -15.02 0.68 4.05
CA TYR A 316 -15.40 -0.22 5.15
C TYR A 316 -14.74 -1.58 5.02
N GLY A 317 -14.66 -2.15 3.81
CA GLY A 317 -13.95 -3.41 3.55
C GLY A 317 -12.48 -3.34 3.96
N ILE A 318 -11.76 -2.31 3.50
CA ILE A 318 -10.36 -2.08 3.88
C ILE A 318 -10.22 -1.91 5.39
N ARG A 319 -11.13 -1.19 6.05
CA ARG A 319 -11.09 -1.00 7.51
C ARG A 319 -11.27 -2.31 8.28
N ASP A 320 -12.14 -3.19 7.82
CA ASP A 320 -12.32 -4.52 8.42
C ASP A 320 -11.06 -5.37 8.24
N GLU A 321 -10.48 -5.42 7.03
CA GLU A 321 -9.20 -6.10 6.78
C GLU A 321 -8.07 -5.56 7.66
N MET A 322 -8.00 -4.24 7.83
CA MET A 322 -7.02 -3.60 8.72
C MET A 322 -7.20 -4.02 10.18
N THR A 323 -8.45 -4.12 10.64
CA THR A 323 -8.76 -4.57 12.00
C THR A 323 -8.34 -6.03 12.18
N GLU A 324 -8.58 -6.88 11.19
CA GLU A 324 -8.13 -8.27 11.20
C GLU A 324 -6.59 -8.37 11.24
N VAL A 325 -5.88 -7.57 10.44
CA VAL A 325 -4.41 -7.53 10.48
C VAL A 325 -3.90 -7.09 11.85
N LEU A 326 -4.50 -6.07 12.47
CA LEU A 326 -4.12 -5.61 13.82
C LEU A 326 -4.34 -6.70 14.88
N VAL A 327 -5.42 -7.48 14.79
CA VAL A 327 -5.63 -8.65 15.65
C VAL A 327 -4.57 -9.71 15.39
N ASN A 328 -4.28 -10.02 14.12
CA ASN A 328 -3.27 -10.99 13.77
C ASN A 328 -1.90 -10.61 14.30
N LEU A 329 -1.53 -9.31 14.31
CA LEU A 329 -0.27 -8.80 14.86
C LEU A 329 -0.04 -9.13 16.35
N GLN A 330 -1.07 -9.53 17.10
CA GLN A 330 -0.91 -10.00 18.49
C GLN A 330 0.00 -11.23 18.61
N PHE A 331 0.18 -12.01 17.54
CA PHE A 331 1.19 -13.07 17.51
C PHE A 331 2.61 -12.58 17.80
N GLN A 332 2.91 -11.29 17.55
CA GLN A 332 4.22 -10.72 17.83
C GLN A 332 4.53 -10.71 19.33
N ASP A 333 3.55 -10.45 20.19
CA ASP A 333 3.76 -10.50 21.64
C ASP A 333 4.14 -11.94 22.06
N ARG A 334 3.42 -12.93 21.53
CA ARG A 334 3.74 -14.36 21.72
C ARG A 334 5.16 -14.70 21.25
N VAL A 335 5.55 -14.28 20.04
CA VAL A 335 6.90 -14.53 19.51
C VAL A 335 7.96 -13.85 20.38
N SER A 336 7.72 -12.61 20.82
CA SER A 336 8.60 -11.88 21.74
C SER A 336 8.80 -12.63 23.06
N GLN A 337 7.73 -13.16 23.65
CA GLN A 337 7.79 -13.98 24.87
C GLN A 337 8.59 -15.27 24.66
N ILE A 338 8.37 -15.97 23.54
CA ILE A 338 9.12 -17.20 23.20
C ILE A 338 10.62 -16.89 23.09
N LEU A 339 10.99 -15.85 22.34
CA LEU A 339 12.39 -15.47 22.17
C LEU A 339 13.03 -15.00 23.49
N SER A 340 12.27 -14.32 24.36
CA SER A 340 12.72 -13.96 25.70
C SER A 340 13.03 -15.20 26.53
N HIS A 341 12.14 -16.19 26.57
CA HIS A 341 12.37 -17.42 27.32
C HIS A 341 13.56 -18.21 26.78
N VAL A 342 13.73 -18.29 25.45
CA VAL A 342 14.90 -18.95 24.84
C VAL A 342 16.19 -18.24 25.26
N ARG A 343 16.23 -16.91 25.17
CA ARG A 343 17.37 -16.10 25.62
C ARG A 343 17.67 -16.33 27.10
N ASP A 344 16.66 -16.31 27.97
CA ASP A 344 16.83 -16.45 29.42
C ASP A 344 17.35 -17.84 29.80
N ASN A 345 16.85 -18.88 29.13
CA ASN A 345 17.37 -20.24 29.29
C ASN A 345 18.84 -20.36 28.84
N MET A 346 19.22 -19.68 27.76
CA MET A 346 20.61 -19.62 27.32
C MET A 346 21.51 -18.87 28.29
N HIS A 347 21.05 -17.75 28.87
CA HIS A 347 21.81 -17.06 29.92
C HIS A 347 21.96 -17.92 31.17
N ALA A 348 20.88 -18.55 31.63
CA ALA A 348 20.93 -19.42 32.81
C ALA A 348 21.92 -20.58 32.60
N LEU A 349 21.91 -21.22 31.43
CA LEU A 349 22.83 -22.31 31.12
C LEU A 349 24.28 -21.81 31.00
N HIS A 350 24.48 -20.65 30.38
CA HIS A 350 25.80 -20.01 30.29
C HIS A 350 26.37 -19.72 31.68
N ASP A 351 25.57 -19.10 32.57
CA ASP A 351 25.97 -18.77 33.94
C ASP A 351 26.31 -20.03 34.74
N HIS A 352 25.54 -21.10 34.57
CA HIS A 352 25.80 -22.38 35.22
C HIS A 352 27.11 -23.02 34.74
N LEU A 353 27.37 -23.03 33.43
CA LEU A 353 28.63 -23.52 32.86
C LEU A 353 29.83 -22.67 33.31
N LEU A 354 29.64 -21.36 33.44
CA LEU A 354 30.67 -20.42 33.88
C LEU A 354 31.01 -20.62 35.35
N GLN A 355 30.01 -20.82 36.20
CA GLN A 355 30.19 -21.18 37.62
C GLN A 355 30.89 -22.53 37.79
N ALA A 356 30.46 -23.55 37.03
CA ALA A 356 31.10 -24.87 37.05
C ALA A 356 32.58 -24.82 36.65
N ARG A 357 32.95 -23.91 35.72
CA ARG A 357 34.35 -23.68 35.33
C ARG A 357 35.16 -22.92 36.39
N GLN A 358 34.56 -21.95 37.08
CA GLN A 358 35.24 -21.11 38.06
C GLN A 358 35.43 -21.79 39.43
N ALA A 359 34.53 -22.70 39.82
CA ALA A 359 34.59 -23.43 41.08
C ALA A 359 34.51 -24.96 40.86
N PRO A 360 35.57 -25.62 40.37
CA PRO A 360 35.55 -27.05 40.01
C PRO A 360 35.22 -27.97 41.20
N ASP A 361 35.66 -27.60 42.41
CA ASP A 361 35.43 -28.37 43.65
C ASP A 361 34.04 -28.14 44.28
N GLN A 362 33.28 -27.14 43.82
CA GLN A 362 31.91 -26.83 44.27
C GLN A 362 30.89 -26.98 43.13
N ALA A 363 31.31 -27.53 41.98
CA ALA A 363 30.49 -27.61 40.79
C ALA A 363 29.21 -28.40 41.08
N VAL A 364 28.07 -27.69 41.08
CA VAL A 364 26.75 -28.30 41.13
C VAL A 364 26.57 -29.11 39.86
N THR A 365 26.23 -30.39 39.98
CA THR A 365 25.90 -31.21 38.82
C THR A 365 24.60 -30.68 38.20
N VAL A 366 24.60 -30.42 36.88
CA VAL A 366 23.36 -30.14 36.15
C VAL A 366 22.48 -31.40 36.21
N ASP A 367 21.40 -31.35 36.99
CA ASP A 367 20.34 -32.34 36.87
C ASP A 367 19.48 -31.96 35.65
N ALA A 368 19.68 -32.68 34.56
CA ALA A 368 18.97 -32.45 33.31
C ALA A 368 17.44 -32.51 33.48
N ARG A 369 16.92 -33.35 34.39
CA ARG A 369 15.47 -33.44 34.63
C ARG A 369 14.96 -32.20 35.35
N GLN A 370 15.69 -31.75 36.36
CA GLN A 370 15.34 -30.53 37.10
C GLN A 370 15.43 -29.30 36.20
N TRP A 371 16.44 -29.24 35.33
CA TRP A 371 16.62 -28.16 34.36
C TRP A 371 15.46 -28.08 33.37
N LEU A 372 15.10 -29.21 32.74
CA LEU A 372 13.98 -29.26 31.80
C LEU A 372 12.65 -28.91 32.49
N ALA A 373 12.43 -29.36 33.72
CA ALA A 373 11.25 -28.97 34.49
C ALA A 373 11.21 -27.46 34.82
N GLN A 374 12.36 -26.84 35.10
CA GLN A 374 12.46 -25.39 35.29
C GLN A 374 12.20 -24.62 34.00
N MET A 375 12.72 -25.09 32.86
CA MET A 375 12.42 -24.52 31.55
C MET A 375 10.92 -24.55 31.27
N GLU A 376 10.27 -25.69 31.48
CA GLU A 376 8.82 -25.84 31.30
C GLU A 376 8.00 -24.91 32.19
N ALA A 377 8.44 -24.70 33.44
CA ALA A 377 7.78 -23.80 34.39
C ALA A 377 7.78 -22.33 33.94
N THR A 378 8.72 -21.92 33.09
CA THR A 378 8.79 -20.55 32.55
C THR A 378 7.90 -20.34 31.32
N TYR A 379 7.31 -21.38 30.74
CA TYR A 379 6.51 -21.24 29.53
C TYR A 379 5.13 -20.64 29.80
N ALA A 380 4.84 -19.56 29.09
CA ALA A 380 3.55 -18.88 29.16
C ALA A 380 2.49 -19.58 28.29
N THR A 381 2.89 -20.30 27.25
CA THR A 381 1.97 -20.84 26.23
C THR A 381 1.91 -22.37 26.21
N GLU A 382 0.76 -22.90 25.81
CA GLU A 382 0.56 -24.35 25.63
C GLU A 382 1.42 -24.91 24.49
N GLU A 383 1.61 -24.16 23.40
CA GLU A 383 2.49 -24.57 22.30
C GLU A 383 3.94 -24.79 22.75
N GLN A 384 4.47 -23.92 23.62
CA GLN A 384 5.82 -24.09 24.18
C GLN A 384 5.92 -25.38 25.00
N ARG A 385 4.92 -25.69 25.83
CA ARG A 385 4.87 -26.95 26.60
C ARG A 385 4.79 -28.16 25.70
N ARG A 386 3.95 -28.13 24.65
CA ARG A 386 3.83 -29.23 23.69
C ARG A 386 5.12 -29.46 22.91
N THR A 387 5.78 -28.38 22.47
CA THR A 387 7.08 -28.45 21.79
C THR A 387 8.15 -29.07 22.70
N HIS A 388 8.14 -28.70 23.98
CA HIS A 388 9.05 -29.25 24.99
C HIS A 388 8.85 -30.76 25.22
N HIS A 389 7.61 -31.25 25.10
CA HIS A 389 7.30 -32.69 25.18
C HIS A 389 7.45 -33.44 23.84
N GLY A 390 7.89 -32.76 22.77
CA GLY A 390 8.11 -33.36 21.45
C GLY A 390 6.84 -33.64 20.64
N GLU A 391 5.72 -33.01 21.01
CA GLU A 391 4.47 -33.09 20.27
C GLU A 391 4.47 -32.13 19.08
N ALA A 392 3.91 -32.56 17.94
CA ALA A 392 3.83 -31.71 16.75
C ALA A 392 2.93 -30.49 17.02
N ALA A 393 3.37 -29.31 16.57
CA ALA A 393 2.56 -28.10 16.59
C ALA A 393 1.30 -28.30 15.74
N VAL A 394 0.13 -28.37 16.38
CA VAL A 394 -1.15 -28.29 15.67
C VAL A 394 -1.36 -26.81 15.35
N GLN A 395 -1.60 -26.49 14.07
CA GLN A 395 -2.13 -25.18 13.68
C GLN A 395 -3.47 -24.98 14.41
N GLN A 396 -3.44 -24.30 15.55
CA GLN A 396 -4.68 -23.81 16.15
C GLN A 396 -5.22 -22.73 15.22
N ASN A 397 -6.43 -22.98 14.69
CA ASN A 397 -7.23 -21.91 14.08
C ASN A 397 -7.27 -20.74 15.06
N SER A 398 -7.04 -19.53 14.55
CA SER A 398 -6.90 -18.25 15.27
C SER A 398 -8.14 -17.83 16.10
N GLN A 399 -9.11 -18.72 16.32
CA GLN A 399 -10.36 -18.45 17.02
C GLN A 399 -10.35 -18.85 18.51
N ASP A 400 -9.36 -19.63 18.98
CA ASP A 400 -9.26 -20.09 20.37
C ASP A 400 -8.14 -19.40 21.16
N ILE A 401 -8.03 -18.07 21.04
CA ILE A 401 -7.25 -17.27 22.01
C ILE A 401 -8.22 -16.71 23.04
N THR A 402 -8.38 -17.45 24.14
CA THR A 402 -9.09 -16.99 25.33
C THR A 402 -8.33 -15.79 25.93
N PHE A 403 -9.00 -14.64 25.98
CA PHE A 403 -8.53 -13.43 26.65
C PHE A 403 -8.35 -13.67 28.16
N PHE A 404 -7.21 -13.26 28.70
CA PHE A 404 -7.00 -12.96 30.13
C PHE A 404 -6.39 -11.58 30.29
#